data_AF-A0A967SGZ3-F1
#
_entry.id   AF-A0A967SGZ3-F1
#
_cell.length_a   1.000
_cell.length_b   1.000
_cell.length_c   1.000
_cell.angle_alpha   90.00
_cell.angle_beta   90.00
_cell.angle_gamma   90.00
#
_symmetry.space_group_name_H-M   'P 1'
#
loop_
_entity.id
_entity.type
_entity.pdbx_description
1 polymer ?
#
loop_
_entity_poly.entity_id
_entity_poly.type
_entity_poly.pdbx_seq_one_letter_code
_entity_poly.pdbx_strand_id
1 'polypeptide(L)'
;YPFIIMFSVPVAAAGGVAGLAVLNLFSYQALDMLTLLGFVILIGIVVNNAILIVHQTLYHLREEGMEPTEAILEATRNRIRP
;
A
#
# COMPACT_ATOMS: atom_id res chain seq x y z
N TYR A 1 -11.12 -7.20 7.96
CA TYR A 1 -9.80 -7.76 7.60
C TYR A 1 -8.66 -6.79 7.94
N PRO A 2 -8.60 -6.20 9.15
CA PRO A 2 -7.61 -5.18 9.48
C PRO A 2 -6.17 -5.73 9.56
N PHE A 3 -6.01 -6.98 9.97
CA PHE A 3 -4.68 -7.62 10.08
C PHE A 3 -3.95 -7.76 8.74
N ILE A 4 -4.67 -8.06 7.66
CA ILE A 4 -4.08 -8.19 6.32
C ILE A 4 -3.59 -6.81 5.83
N ILE A 5 -4.37 -5.76 6.11
CA ILE A 5 -4.01 -4.38 5.75
C ILE A 5 -2.82 -3.89 6.59
N MET A 6 -2.76 -4.20 7.89
CA MET A 6 -1.63 -3.81 8.74
C MET A 6 -0.30 -4.41 8.29
N PHE A 7 -0.31 -5.55 7.58
CA PHE A 7 0.90 -6.16 7.03
C PHE A 7 1.55 -5.33 5.92
N SER A 8 0.81 -4.41 5.26
CA SER A 8 1.39 -3.52 4.24
C SER A 8 2.15 -2.33 4.86
N VAL A 9 1.89 -2.00 6.14
CA VAL A 9 2.50 -0.85 6.82
C VAL A 9 4.01 -1.02 7.02
N PRO A 10 4.54 -2.17 7.50
CA PRO A 10 5.98 -2.40 7.57
C PRO A 10 6.68 -2.30 6.21
N VAL A 11 6.02 -2.77 5.15
CA VAL A 11 6.55 -2.69 3.77
C VAL A 11 6.62 -1.23 3.31
N ALA A 12 5.59 -0.44 3.60
CA ALA A 12 5.56 1.00 3.32
C ALA A 12 6.69 1.74 4.07
N ALA A 13 6.86 1.44 5.37
CA ALA A 13 7.91 2.04 6.19
C ALA A 13 9.31 1.66 5.68
N ALA A 14 9.53 0.39 5.32
CA ALA A 14 10.79 -0.06 4.73
C ALA A 14 11.10 0.68 3.41
N GLY A 15 10.10 0.86 2.55
CA GLY A 15 10.22 1.64 1.32
C GLY A 15 10.55 3.11 1.57
N GLY A 16 9.90 3.74 2.56
CA GLY A 16 10.18 5.13 2.94
C GLY A 16 11.59 5.31 3.52
N VAL A 17 12.05 4.40 4.40
CA VAL A 17 13.40 4.42 4.95
C VAL A 17 14.45 4.17 3.86
N ALA A 18 14.19 3.23 2.95
CA ALA A 18 15.06 2.99 1.80
C ALA A 18 15.14 4.22 0.88
N GLY A 19 14.01 4.89 0.62
CA GLY A 19 13.97 6.14 -0.15
C GLY A 19 14.79 7.24 0.51
N LEU A 20 14.65 7.42 1.82
CA LEU A 20 15.46 8.39 2.58
C LEU A 20 16.95 8.02 2.57
N ALA A 21 17.28 6.73 2.67
CA ALA A 21 18.66 6.25 2.60
C ALA A 21 19.29 6.53 1.23
N VAL A 22 18.53 6.38 0.14
CA VAL A 22 18.98 6.74 -1.22
C VAL A 22 19.19 8.24 -1.35
N LEU A 23 18.27 9.06 -0.84
CA LEU A 23 18.43 10.52 -0.86
C LEU A 23 19.69 10.96 -0.09
N ASN A 24 19.95 10.34 1.06
CA ASN A 24 21.15 10.58 1.87
C ASN A 24 22.48 10.29 1.14
N LEU A 25 22.48 9.51 0.04
CA LEU A 25 23.67 9.30 -0.78
C LEU A 25 24.03 10.53 -1.64
N PHE A 26 23.03 11.33 -2.03
CA PHE A 26 23.21 12.51 -2.88
C PHE A 26 23.21 13.82 -2.09
N SER A 27 22.34 13.92 -1.09
CA SER A 27 22.23 15.07 -0.20
C SER A 27 21.72 14.61 1.16
N TYR A 28 22.40 15.01 2.23
CA TYR A 28 21.96 14.64 3.58
C TYR A 28 20.58 15.23 3.88
N GLN A 29 19.58 14.37 4.02
CA GLN A 29 18.21 14.69 4.38
C GLN A 29 17.94 14.11 5.78
N ALA A 30 17.80 15.00 6.76
CA ALA A 30 17.42 14.61 8.12
C ALA A 30 15.93 14.23 8.20
N LEU A 31 15.57 13.47 9.24
CA LEU A 31 14.17 13.25 9.64
C LEU A 31 13.60 14.53 10.27
N ASP A 32 13.20 15.46 9.41
CA ASP A 32 12.51 16.69 9.76
C ASP A 32 10.97 16.57 9.62
N MET A 33 10.26 17.65 9.93
CA MET A 33 8.79 17.68 9.85
C MET A 33 8.27 17.39 8.43
N LEU A 34 9.02 17.77 7.39
CA LEU A 34 8.63 17.59 5.99
C LEU A 34 8.78 16.12 5.55
N THR A 35 9.88 15.47 5.90
CA THR A 35 10.06 14.04 5.68
C THR A 35 9.01 13.23 6.45
N LEU A 36 8.74 13.56 7.71
CA LEU A 36 7.67 12.91 8.49
C LEU A 36 6.30 13.05 7.83
N LEU A 37 5.97 14.23 7.30
CA LEU A 37 4.74 14.43 6.51
C LEU A 37 4.71 13.54 5.27
N GLY A 38 5.84 13.42 4.56
CA GLY A 38 5.99 12.52 3.43
C GLY A 38 5.75 11.06 3.80
N PHE A 39 6.27 10.60 4.95
CA PHE A 39 6.02 9.26 5.49
C PHE A 39 4.53 9.04 5.79
N VAL A 40 3.85 10.03 6.40
CA VAL A 40 2.41 9.93 6.68
C VAL A 40 1.59 9.80 5.39
N ILE A 41 1.90 10.61 4.37
CA ILE A 41 1.24 10.54 3.06
C ILE A 41 1.50 9.17 2.41
N LEU A 42 2.74 8.70 2.44
CA LEU A 42 3.12 7.40 1.88
C LEU A 42 2.36 6.26 2.56
N ILE A 43 2.29 6.25 3.89
CA ILE A 43 1.51 5.26 4.64
C ILE A 43 0.04 5.34 4.24
N GLY A 44 -0.53 6.55 4.14
CA GLY A 44 -1.93 6.74 3.74
C GLY A 44 -2.23 6.19 2.35
N ILE A 45 -1.36 6.43 1.37
CA ILE A 45 -1.52 5.90 0.01
C ILE A 45 -1.45 4.37 0.00
N VAL A 46 -0.47 3.77 0.67
CA VAL A 46 -0.30 2.31 0.71
C VAL A 46 -1.48 1.64 1.41
N VAL A 47 -1.90 2.17 2.55
CA VAL A 47 -3.04 1.65 3.31
C VAL A 47 -4.33 1.78 2.51
N ASN A 48 -4.58 2.93 1.86
CA ASN A 48 -5.76 3.10 1.01
C ASN A 48 -5.78 2.10 -0.14
N ASN A 49 -4.64 1.89 -0.80
CA ASN A 49 -4.55 0.90 -1.87
C ASN A 49 -4.80 -0.53 -1.35
N ALA A 50 -4.24 -0.89 -0.20
CA ALA A 50 -4.46 -2.19 0.42
C ALA A 50 -5.92 -2.42 0.83
N ILE A 51 -6.58 -1.40 1.42
CA ILE A 51 -8.00 -1.47 1.76
C ILE A 51 -8.84 -1.75 0.52
N LEU A 52 -8.57 -1.04 -0.58
CA LEU A 52 -9.37 -1.12 -1.78
C LEU A 52 -9.24 -2.48 -2.48
N ILE A 53 -8.02 -3.03 -2.58
CA ILE A 53 -7.79 -4.38 -3.10
C ILE A 53 -8.54 -5.43 -2.27
N VAL A 54 -8.36 -5.39 -0.94
CA VAL A 54 -9.02 -6.35 -0.04
C VAL A 54 -10.54 -6.24 -0.16
N HIS A 55 -11.08 -5.03 -0.21
CA HIS A 55 -12.51 -4.81 -0.37
C HIS A 55 -13.04 -5.36 -1.71
N GLN A 56 -12.35 -5.10 -2.82
CA GLN A 56 -12.73 -5.62 -4.14
C GLN A 56 -12.64 -7.14 -4.21
N THR A 57 -11.57 -7.75 -3.72
CA THR A 57 -11.45 -9.21 -3.66
C THR A 57 -12.61 -9.83 -2.87
N LEU A 58 -12.99 -9.24 -1.74
CA LEU A 58 -14.10 -9.73 -0.93
C LEU A 58 -15.45 -9.54 -1.62
N TYR A 59 -15.61 -8.45 -2.36
CA TYR A 59 -16.79 -8.19 -3.17
C TYR A 59 -16.94 -9.27 -4.24
N HIS A 60 -15.90 -9.51 -5.06
CA HIS A 60 -15.89 -10.57 -6.07
C HIS A 60 -16.09 -11.99 -5.49
N LEU A 61 -15.53 -12.25 -4.31
CA LEU A 61 -15.69 -13.55 -3.63
C LEU A 61 -17.13 -13.78 -3.14
N ARG A 62 -17.80 -12.75 -2.60
CA ARG A 62 -19.10 -12.89 -1.93
C ARG A 62 -20.29 -12.61 -2.85
N GLU A 63 -20.20 -11.58 -3.68
CA GLU A 63 -21.29 -11.13 -4.55
C GLU A 63 -21.26 -11.85 -5.89
N GLU A 64 -20.07 -12.06 -6.46
CA GLU A 64 -19.91 -12.71 -7.77
C GLU A 64 -19.59 -14.21 -7.66
N GLY A 65 -19.31 -14.70 -6.45
CA GLY A 65 -19.02 -16.12 -6.20
C GLY A 65 -17.74 -16.62 -6.88
N MET A 66 -16.81 -15.72 -7.21
CA MET A 66 -15.56 -16.07 -7.88
C MET A 66 -14.64 -16.90 -6.98
N GLU A 67 -13.78 -17.73 -7.59
CA GLU A 67 -12.70 -18.41 -6.86
C GLU A 67 -11.72 -17.39 -6.27
N PRO A 68 -11.13 -17.63 -5.08
CA PRO A 68 -10.28 -16.65 -4.39
C PRO A 68 -9.12 -16.14 -5.26
N THR A 69 -8.53 -17.01 -6.07
CA THR A 69 -7.41 -16.66 -6.95
C THR A 69 -7.84 -15.71 -8.06
N GLU A 70 -9.03 -15.93 -8.63
CA GLU A 70 -9.59 -15.11 -9.70
C GLU A 70 -10.04 -13.74 -9.17
N ALA A 71 -10.69 -13.73 -7.99
CA ALA A 71 -11.09 -12.51 -7.30
C ALA A 71 -9.91 -11.59 -6.96
N ILE A 72 -8.75 -12.16 -6.58
CA ILE A 72 -7.52 -11.38 -6.33
C ILE A 72 -6.96 -10.83 -7.64
N LEU A 73 -6.95 -11.64 -8.70
CA LEU A 73 -6.44 -11.24 -10.02
C LEU A 73 -7.24 -10.07 -10.58
N GLU A 74 -8.57 -10.16 -10.53
CA GLU A 74 -9.47 -9.13 -11.06
C GLU A 74 -9.43 -7.84 -10.22
N ALA A 75 -9.40 -7.95 -8.88
CA ALA A 75 -9.19 -6.79 -8.00
C ALA A 75 -7.87 -6.07 -8.31
N THR A 76 -6.79 -6.82 -8.56
CA THR A 76 -5.48 -6.25 -8.91
C THR A 76 -5.53 -5.58 -10.29
N ARG A 77 -6.20 -6.21 -11.26
CA ARG A 77 -6.35 -5.69 -12.63
C ARG A 77 -7.17 -4.41 -12.69
N ASN A 78 -8.25 -4.33 -11.91
CA ASN A 78 -9.08 -3.13 -11.78
C ASN A 78 -8.29 -1.96 -11.18
N ARG A 79 -7.25 -2.23 -10.37
CA ARG A 79 -6.40 -1.16 -9.83
C ARG A 79 -5.36 -0.62 -10.80
N ILE A 80 -4.97 -1.40 -11.82
CA ILE A 80 -3.99 -0.99 -12.84
C ILE A 80 -4.62 -0.05 -13.88
N ARG A 81 -5.95 -0.09 -14.05
CA ARG A 81 -6.70 0.85 -14.90
C ARG A 81 -7.36 1.92 -14.01
N PRO A 82 -6.77 3.12 -13.87
CA PRO A 82 -7.37 4.23 -13.13
C PRO A 82 -8.62 4.78 -13.84
#